data_AF-A0A267DQ31-F1
#
_entry.id   AF-A0A267DQ31-F1
#
_cell.length_a   1.000
_cell.length_b   1.000
_cell.length_c   1.000
_cell.angle_alpha   90.00
_cell.angle_beta   90.00
_cell.angle_gamma   90.00
#
_symmetry.space_group_name_H-M   'P 1'
#
loop_
_entity.id
_entity.type
_entity.pdbx_description
1 polymer ?
#
loop_
_entity_poly.entity_id
_entity_poly.type
_entity_poly.pdbx_seq_one_letter_code
_entity_poly.pdbx_strand_id
1 'polypeptide(L)'
;MHLVKTLDCDDLFATDCISNLVDQHWKKPPPLPWSSFPHCCTGKRPANTTVWQRYIIHVVAFLLFLLYFAWYVTDFSRIQQSPAPDIILLSYALSFTLQEINDFLNNVSRKEVTIFGRHRRVPGYFTDLFNYFDMTGLLLMWAGLVLKLLGELSDSSLLRSSQVVLSASFLILGFRSVSLLSYFKVTGPKINMLKSLLFQDLLPFILILLVLVYSFGVFFFNLLFPAFSDSKDAQALTKVFTVPVSLAFGIFENAQFESCSSSNLATGESCADEAGNKAYNGILVFVYLLLVNIVMWNLLIALFSRTVTELASRAEVLWRKNLFELLREFAEVSPVPPPLSFLHYAWKLLVRCRCGRRCGKVGPDGSEPWWKNKKDFSGYPEGYKRFLISQAKRLREHRPRLQRPVERHKGDTDVLKAHVENQALDLRLDNDRIEAQWNGKAEAIEMRQLNIEQQLSQMTNTLNQIQQQIQRLSDSARE
;
A
#
# COMPACT_ATOMS: atom_id res chain seq x y z
N MET A 1 -18.91 -16.15 3.28
CA MET A 1 -18.16 -15.08 2.58
C MET A 1 -17.46 -14.10 3.52
N HIS A 2 -18.13 -13.45 4.48
CA HIS A 2 -17.44 -12.54 5.41
C HIS A 2 -16.31 -13.23 6.19
N LEU A 3 -16.54 -14.47 6.67
CA LEU A 3 -15.51 -15.26 7.35
C LEU A 3 -14.27 -15.53 6.48
N VAL A 4 -14.46 -15.76 5.17
CA VAL A 4 -13.36 -15.97 4.20
C VAL A 4 -12.53 -14.69 4.05
N LYS A 5 -13.18 -13.52 4.02
CA LYS A 5 -12.52 -12.20 4.02
C LYS A 5 -11.75 -11.94 5.31
N THR A 6 -12.26 -12.41 6.46
CA THR A 6 -11.61 -12.22 7.76
C THR A 6 -10.45 -13.18 7.98
N LEU A 7 -10.53 -14.40 7.45
CA LEU A 7 -9.47 -15.41 7.56
C LEU A 7 -8.27 -15.11 6.66
N ASP A 8 -8.50 -14.46 5.50
CA ASP A 8 -7.47 -14.05 4.50
C ASP A 8 -6.31 -15.05 4.34
N CYS A 9 -6.65 -16.33 4.25
CA CYS A 9 -5.69 -17.43 4.24
C CYS A 9 -5.56 -18.00 2.83
N ASP A 10 -4.34 -18.00 2.29
CA ASP A 10 -4.08 -18.47 0.93
C ASP A 10 -4.36 -19.98 0.78
N ASP A 11 -4.13 -20.78 1.82
CA ASP A 11 -4.41 -22.22 1.83
C ASP A 11 -5.89 -22.55 1.60
N LEU A 12 -6.78 -21.64 2.01
CA LEU A 12 -8.20 -21.78 1.80
C LEU A 12 -8.54 -21.71 0.30
N PHE A 13 -7.92 -20.77 -0.43
CA PHE A 13 -8.11 -20.61 -1.87
C PHE A 13 -7.38 -21.67 -2.70
N ALA A 14 -6.40 -22.37 -2.12
CA ALA A 14 -5.78 -23.55 -2.74
C ALA A 14 -6.75 -24.73 -2.87
N THR A 15 -7.85 -24.77 -2.08
CA THR A 15 -8.81 -25.88 -2.15
C THR A 15 -9.75 -25.79 -3.37
N ASP A 16 -9.97 -26.92 -4.04
CA ASP A 16 -10.88 -26.99 -5.19
C ASP A 16 -12.35 -26.78 -4.81
N CYS A 17 -12.71 -27.03 -3.55
CA CYS A 17 -14.05 -26.80 -3.03
C CYS A 17 -14.47 -25.33 -3.19
N ILE A 18 -13.58 -24.39 -2.87
CA ILE A 18 -13.87 -22.96 -2.99
C ILE A 18 -13.84 -22.51 -4.43
N SER A 19 -12.93 -23.03 -5.25
CA SER A 19 -12.93 -22.76 -6.70
C SER A 19 -14.26 -23.15 -7.33
N ASN A 20 -14.72 -24.38 -7.09
CA ASN A 20 -15.99 -24.88 -7.61
C ASN A 20 -17.19 -24.08 -7.08
N LEU A 21 -17.15 -23.66 -5.81
CA LEU A 21 -18.18 -22.80 -5.24
C LEU A 21 -18.24 -21.45 -5.95
N VAL A 22 -17.09 -20.81 -6.20
CA VAL A 22 -17.00 -19.53 -6.90
C VAL A 22 -17.56 -19.67 -8.32
N ASP A 23 -17.16 -20.70 -9.07
CA ASP A 23 -17.65 -20.97 -10.42
C ASP A 23 -19.17 -21.16 -10.50
N GLN A 24 -19.76 -21.85 -9.52
CA GLN A 24 -21.22 -22.00 -9.45
C GLN A 24 -21.93 -20.66 -9.21
N HIS A 25 -21.34 -19.76 -8.43
CA HIS A 25 -21.96 -18.47 -8.11
C HIS A 25 -21.85 -17.47 -9.26
N TRP A 26 -20.80 -17.54 -10.09
CA TRP A 26 -20.70 -16.76 -11.33
C TRP A 26 -21.88 -16.99 -12.29
N LYS A 27 -22.45 -18.19 -12.27
CA LYS A 27 -23.60 -18.59 -13.12
C LYS A 27 -24.96 -18.21 -12.53
N LYS A 28 -25.04 -17.80 -11.26
CA LYS A 28 -26.32 -17.45 -10.61
C LYS A 28 -26.65 -15.96 -10.82
N PRO A 29 -27.93 -15.59 -10.94
CA PRO A 29 -28.32 -14.19 -10.92
C PRO A 29 -28.27 -13.62 -9.48
N PRO A 30 -27.89 -12.35 -9.31
CA PRO A 30 -28.01 -11.65 -8.04
C PRO A 30 -29.49 -11.28 -7.73
N PRO A 31 -29.86 -11.01 -6.47
CA PRO A 31 -28.98 -10.79 -5.32
C PRO A 31 -28.40 -12.09 -4.74
N LEU A 32 -27.08 -12.11 -4.54
CA LEU A 32 -26.41 -13.20 -3.84
C LEU A 32 -26.68 -13.11 -2.32
N PRO A 33 -26.62 -14.24 -1.57
CA PRO A 33 -27.02 -14.29 -0.15
C PRO A 33 -26.25 -13.36 0.79
N TRP A 34 -25.12 -12.80 0.34
CA TRP A 34 -24.22 -11.97 1.12
C TRP A 34 -24.14 -10.52 0.64
N SER A 35 -25.07 -10.08 -0.23
CA SER A 35 -25.07 -8.68 -0.72
C SER A 35 -25.29 -7.69 0.43
N SER A 36 -24.48 -6.64 0.51
CA SER A 36 -24.48 -5.64 1.59
C SER A 36 -25.67 -4.68 1.60
N PHE A 37 -26.65 -4.89 0.73
CA PHE A 37 -27.83 -4.04 0.61
C PHE A 37 -28.83 -4.34 1.72
N PRO A 38 -29.34 -3.32 2.45
CA PRO A 38 -30.37 -3.54 3.46
C PRO A 38 -31.64 -4.10 2.81
N HIS A 39 -31.82 -5.43 2.94
CA HIS A 39 -32.97 -6.19 2.47
C HIS A 39 -34.32 -5.72 3.03
N CYS A 40 -34.30 -4.85 4.05
CA CYS A 40 -35.48 -4.28 4.68
C CYS A 40 -36.22 -3.26 3.80
N CYS A 41 -35.55 -2.65 2.81
CA CYS A 41 -36.13 -1.53 2.04
C CYS A 41 -36.30 -1.80 0.53
N THR A 42 -35.79 -2.90 0.01
CA THR A 42 -35.88 -3.22 -1.42
C THR A 42 -36.47 -4.62 -1.59
N GLY A 43 -37.57 -4.73 -2.34
CA GLY A 43 -38.18 -6.02 -2.66
C GLY A 43 -37.21 -6.94 -3.37
N LYS A 44 -37.27 -8.25 -3.04
CA LYS A 44 -36.48 -9.31 -3.68
C LYS A 44 -36.92 -9.47 -5.13
N ARG A 45 -36.38 -8.67 -6.06
CA ARG A 45 -36.47 -8.98 -7.49
C ARG A 45 -35.13 -9.57 -7.94
N PRO A 46 -35.06 -10.89 -8.21
CA PRO A 46 -33.88 -11.45 -8.82
C PRO A 46 -33.68 -10.79 -10.18
N ALA A 47 -32.45 -10.44 -10.50
CA ALA A 47 -32.14 -9.95 -11.84
C ALA A 47 -32.19 -11.11 -12.84
N ASN A 48 -32.58 -10.83 -14.08
CA ASN A 48 -32.63 -11.87 -15.11
C ASN A 48 -31.23 -12.23 -15.66
N THR A 49 -30.23 -11.39 -15.39
CA THR A 49 -28.85 -11.54 -15.88
C THR A 49 -27.96 -12.25 -14.86
N THR A 50 -27.11 -13.19 -15.30
CA THR A 50 -26.10 -13.82 -14.45
C THR A 50 -24.95 -12.86 -14.11
N VAL A 51 -24.16 -13.14 -13.06
CA VAL A 51 -23.01 -12.30 -12.71
C VAL A 51 -21.96 -12.28 -13.83
N TRP A 52 -21.75 -13.42 -14.50
CA TRP A 52 -20.87 -13.49 -15.66
C TRP A 52 -21.31 -12.60 -16.83
N GLN A 53 -22.61 -12.61 -17.17
CA GLN A 53 -23.15 -11.73 -18.22
C GLN A 53 -22.97 -10.26 -17.85
N ARG A 54 -23.22 -9.91 -16.58
CA ARG A 54 -23.01 -8.55 -16.07
C ARG A 54 -21.56 -8.12 -16.23
N TYR A 55 -20.62 -8.96 -15.83
CA TYR A 55 -19.20 -8.69 -15.98
C TYR A 55 -18.84 -8.38 -17.43
N ILE A 56 -19.29 -9.20 -18.40
CA ILE A 56 -19.03 -8.94 -19.83
C ILE A 56 -19.65 -7.64 -20.30
N ILE A 57 -20.90 -7.36 -19.92
CA ILE A 57 -21.58 -6.11 -20.30
C ILE A 57 -20.79 -4.90 -19.79
N HIS A 58 -20.33 -4.94 -18.54
CA HIS A 58 -19.53 -3.86 -17.95
C HIS A 58 -18.14 -3.74 -18.60
N VAL A 59 -17.48 -4.85 -18.92
CA VAL A 59 -16.19 -4.84 -19.63
C VAL A 59 -16.34 -4.22 -21.03
N VAL A 60 -17.34 -4.67 -21.79
CA VAL A 60 -17.60 -4.13 -23.14
C VAL A 60 -17.98 -2.66 -23.07
N ALA A 61 -18.85 -2.27 -22.12
CA ALA A 61 -19.22 -0.87 -21.92
C ALA A 61 -18.01 0.00 -21.55
N PHE A 62 -17.08 -0.50 -20.72
CA PHE A 62 -15.87 0.21 -20.38
C PHE A 62 -14.91 0.37 -21.57
N LEU A 63 -14.75 -0.67 -22.39
CA LEU A 63 -13.95 -0.58 -23.62
C LEU A 63 -14.56 0.41 -24.62
N LEU A 64 -15.88 0.41 -24.78
CA LEU A 64 -16.59 1.40 -25.61
C LEU A 64 -16.41 2.82 -25.06
N PHE A 65 -16.46 3.00 -23.73
CA PHE A 65 -16.15 4.27 -23.09
C PHE A 65 -14.71 4.72 -23.39
N LEU A 66 -13.71 3.83 -23.33
CA LEU A 66 -12.33 4.20 -23.65
C LEU A 66 -12.16 4.62 -25.11
N LEU A 67 -12.84 3.93 -26.05
CA LEU A 67 -12.86 4.34 -27.46
C LEU A 67 -13.51 5.72 -27.64
N TYR A 68 -14.64 5.95 -26.98
CA TYR A 68 -15.30 7.25 -26.96
C TYR A 68 -14.40 8.34 -26.36
N PHE A 69 -13.73 8.05 -25.25
CA PHE A 69 -12.87 9.01 -24.56
C PHE A 69 -11.61 9.31 -25.36
N ALA A 70 -11.04 8.32 -26.06
CA ALA A 70 -9.95 8.54 -27.00
C ALA A 70 -10.36 9.47 -28.14
N TRP A 71 -11.53 9.23 -28.76
CA TRP A 71 -12.07 10.14 -29.77
C TRP A 71 -12.30 11.54 -29.19
N TYR A 72 -12.86 11.63 -27.98
CA TYR A 72 -13.12 12.90 -27.29
C TYR A 72 -11.83 13.72 -27.05
N VAL A 73 -10.72 13.08 -26.66
CA VAL A 73 -9.46 13.78 -26.38
C VAL A 73 -8.72 14.20 -27.67
N THR A 74 -8.87 13.41 -28.74
CA THR A 74 -8.16 13.63 -30.02
C THR A 74 -8.86 14.63 -30.94
N ASP A 75 -10.18 14.63 -31.02
CA ASP A 75 -10.97 15.47 -31.93
C ASP A 75 -11.53 16.73 -31.23
N PHE A 76 -10.67 17.42 -30.48
CA PHE A 76 -11.07 18.54 -29.59
C PHE A 76 -11.77 19.69 -30.34
N SER A 77 -11.43 19.91 -31.62
CA SER A 77 -11.97 21.00 -32.44
C SER A 77 -13.43 20.80 -32.85
N ARG A 78 -13.87 19.56 -33.12
CA ARG A 78 -15.30 19.27 -33.42
C ARG A 78 -16.17 19.31 -32.17
N ILE A 79 -15.58 18.95 -31.03
CA ILE A 79 -16.30 18.86 -29.76
C ILE A 79 -16.63 20.25 -29.24
N GLN A 80 -15.77 21.24 -29.47
CA GLN A 80 -16.04 22.64 -29.12
C GLN A 80 -17.28 23.21 -29.82
N GLN A 81 -17.72 22.62 -30.94
CA GLN A 81 -18.87 23.11 -31.70
C GLN A 81 -20.22 22.65 -31.13
N SER A 82 -20.26 21.65 -30.26
CA SER A 82 -21.52 21.11 -29.73
C SER A 82 -21.40 20.68 -28.26
N PRO A 83 -22.39 20.97 -27.40
CA PRO A 83 -22.34 20.58 -25.99
C PRO A 83 -22.67 19.09 -25.76
N ALA A 84 -23.15 18.37 -26.78
CA ALA A 84 -23.62 16.99 -26.63
C ALA A 84 -22.52 16.00 -26.17
N PRO A 85 -21.29 15.99 -26.72
CA PRO A 85 -20.23 15.10 -26.26
C PRO A 85 -19.81 15.38 -24.81
N ASP A 86 -19.90 16.64 -24.38
CA ASP A 86 -19.56 17.05 -23.01
C ASP A 86 -20.58 16.54 -22.01
N ILE A 87 -21.87 16.60 -22.35
CA ILE A 87 -22.94 16.03 -21.52
C ILE A 87 -22.76 14.50 -21.40
N ILE A 88 -22.40 13.83 -22.49
CA ILE A 88 -22.13 12.39 -22.47
C ILE A 88 -20.92 12.09 -21.57
N LEU A 89 -19.80 12.80 -21.74
CA LEU A 89 -18.60 12.59 -20.90
C LEU A 89 -18.87 12.90 -19.42
N LEU A 90 -19.64 13.96 -19.14
CA LEU A 90 -20.09 14.30 -17.79
C LEU A 90 -20.95 13.17 -17.20
N SER A 91 -21.86 12.57 -17.97
CA SER A 91 -22.67 11.45 -17.51
C SER A 91 -21.84 10.20 -17.18
N TYR A 92 -20.75 9.94 -17.92
CA TYR A 92 -19.75 8.93 -17.57
C TYR A 92 -19.01 9.30 -16.29
N ALA A 93 -18.57 10.55 -16.15
CA ALA A 93 -17.89 11.03 -14.96
C ALA A 93 -18.74 10.87 -13.70
N LEU A 94 -20.02 11.26 -13.74
CA LEU A 94 -20.95 11.04 -12.63
C LEU A 94 -21.21 9.54 -12.35
N SER A 95 -21.33 8.73 -13.41
CA SER A 95 -21.57 7.30 -13.27
C SER A 95 -20.42 6.61 -12.54
N PHE A 96 -19.18 6.85 -12.97
CA PHE A 96 -18.02 6.26 -12.34
C PHE A 96 -17.78 6.81 -10.93
N THR A 97 -17.98 8.10 -10.67
CA THR A 97 -17.82 8.61 -9.30
C THR A 97 -18.85 8.05 -8.33
N LEU A 98 -20.11 7.90 -8.73
CA LEU A 98 -21.13 7.31 -7.86
C LEU A 98 -20.89 5.82 -7.63
N GLN A 99 -20.36 5.11 -8.64
CA GLN A 99 -19.91 3.73 -8.47
C GLN A 99 -18.76 3.67 -7.44
N GLU A 100 -17.76 4.53 -7.58
CA GLU A 100 -16.61 4.61 -6.68
C GLU A 100 -17.01 4.95 -5.24
N ILE A 101 -17.92 5.92 -5.07
CA ILE A 101 -18.48 6.29 -3.76
C ILE A 101 -19.22 5.10 -3.16
N ASN A 102 -20.00 4.36 -3.95
CA ASN A 102 -20.70 3.17 -3.46
C ASN A 102 -19.70 2.09 -3.00
N ASP A 103 -18.64 1.87 -3.75
CA ASP A 103 -17.64 0.85 -3.46
C ASP A 103 -16.77 1.23 -2.26
N PHE A 104 -16.44 2.51 -2.12
CA PHE A 104 -15.87 3.08 -0.91
C PHE A 104 -16.78 2.84 0.30
N LEU A 105 -18.07 3.20 0.21
CA LEU A 105 -19.07 3.03 1.28
C LEU A 105 -19.29 1.57 1.70
N ASN A 106 -19.23 0.64 0.75
CA ASN A 106 -19.32 -0.79 0.99
C ASN A 106 -18.04 -1.36 1.65
N ASN A 107 -16.88 -0.76 1.38
CA ASN A 107 -15.58 -1.20 1.89
C ASN A 107 -15.04 -0.37 3.07
N VAL A 108 -15.88 0.47 3.71
CA VAL A 108 -15.52 1.27 4.91
C VAL A 108 -15.12 0.39 6.12
N SER A 109 -15.47 -0.90 6.14
CA SER A 109 -15.00 -1.82 7.17
C SER A 109 -13.47 -1.87 7.18
N ARG A 110 -12.87 -1.28 8.22
CA ARG A 110 -11.42 -1.17 8.42
C ARG A 110 -10.76 -2.55 8.38
N LYS A 111 -9.77 -2.73 7.52
CA LYS A 111 -8.87 -3.89 7.54
C LYS A 111 -7.68 -3.56 8.44
N GLU A 112 -7.23 -4.51 9.24
CA GLU A 112 -5.95 -4.39 9.94
C GLU A 112 -4.84 -4.70 8.94
N VAL A 113 -4.01 -3.72 8.64
CA VAL A 113 -2.87 -3.85 7.73
C VAL A 113 -1.62 -3.51 8.52
N THR A 114 -0.62 -4.38 8.46
CA THR A 114 0.68 -4.14 9.09
C THR A 114 1.54 -3.32 8.13
N ILE A 115 1.76 -2.04 8.44
CA ILE A 115 2.60 -1.14 7.64
C ILE A 115 3.83 -0.78 8.48
N PHE A 116 5.04 -1.01 7.96
CA PHE A 116 6.31 -0.77 8.68
C PHE A 116 6.35 -1.41 10.09
N GLY A 117 5.89 -2.66 10.22
CA GLY A 117 5.88 -3.39 11.49
C GLY A 117 4.85 -2.91 12.53
N ARG A 118 3.99 -1.93 12.20
CA ARG A 118 2.89 -1.49 13.06
C ARG A 118 1.54 -1.87 12.45
N HIS A 119 0.65 -2.44 13.27
CA HIS A 119 -0.73 -2.70 12.89
C HIS A 119 -1.51 -1.38 12.82
N ARG A 120 -1.95 -0.98 11.63
CA ARG A 120 -2.84 0.17 11.42
C ARG A 120 -4.15 -0.30 10.79
N ARG A 121 -5.26 0.24 11.30
CA ARG A 121 -6.58 0.01 10.71
C ARG A 121 -6.81 0.98 9.57
N VAL A 122 -6.50 0.56 8.35
CA VAL A 122 -6.71 1.33 7.13
C VAL A 122 -7.99 0.84 6.45
N PRO A 123 -8.82 1.71 5.83
CA PRO A 123 -9.91 1.24 4.99
C PRO A 123 -9.35 0.28 3.94
N GLY A 124 -9.96 -0.91 3.80
CA GLY A 124 -9.47 -1.94 2.88
C GLY A 124 -9.50 -1.51 1.41
N TYR A 125 -10.07 -0.35 1.11
CA TYR A 125 -10.04 0.30 -0.20
C TYR A 125 -8.62 0.78 -0.58
N PHE A 126 -7.84 1.31 0.37
CA PHE A 126 -6.51 1.89 0.10
C PHE A 126 -5.39 0.84 -0.03
N THR A 127 -5.71 -0.46 0.01
CA THR A 127 -4.73 -1.53 -0.17
C THR A 127 -4.54 -1.91 -1.64
N ASP A 128 -5.49 -1.55 -2.51
CA ASP A 128 -5.47 -1.95 -3.90
C ASP A 128 -5.00 -0.83 -4.82
N LEU A 129 -4.05 -1.17 -5.68
CA LEU A 129 -3.34 -0.24 -6.55
C LEU A 129 -4.22 0.28 -7.68
N PHE A 130 -5.14 -0.56 -8.16
CA PHE A 130 -6.14 -0.16 -9.14
C PHE A 130 -7.09 0.89 -8.57
N ASN A 131 -7.39 0.87 -7.27
CA ASN A 131 -8.23 1.89 -6.63
C ASN A 131 -7.54 3.27 -6.63
N TYR A 132 -6.21 3.31 -6.50
CA TYR A 132 -5.47 4.57 -6.67
C TYR A 132 -5.52 5.07 -8.12
N PHE A 133 -5.45 4.18 -9.11
CA PHE A 133 -5.64 4.58 -10.51
C PHE A 133 -7.07 5.08 -10.77
N ASP A 134 -8.08 4.45 -10.19
CA ASP A 134 -9.47 4.89 -10.31
C ASP A 134 -9.65 6.30 -9.72
N MET A 135 -9.21 6.53 -8.48
CA MET A 135 -9.28 7.86 -7.85
C MET A 135 -8.51 8.92 -8.64
N THR A 136 -7.28 8.62 -9.07
CA THR A 136 -6.45 9.59 -9.80
C THR A 136 -7.03 9.89 -11.18
N GLY A 137 -7.48 8.85 -11.90
CA GLY A 137 -8.11 8.99 -13.20
C GLY A 137 -9.40 9.82 -13.15
N LEU A 138 -10.25 9.58 -12.15
CA LEU A 138 -11.49 10.34 -11.93
C LEU A 138 -11.22 11.79 -11.51
N LEU A 139 -10.26 12.04 -10.62
CA LEU A 139 -9.88 13.39 -10.20
C LEU A 139 -9.38 14.22 -11.39
N LEU A 140 -8.52 13.64 -12.23
CA LEU A 140 -8.04 14.30 -13.45
C LEU A 140 -9.16 14.51 -14.46
N MET A 141 -10.11 13.57 -14.59
CA MET A 141 -11.25 13.73 -15.48
C MET A 141 -12.12 14.93 -15.08
N TRP A 142 -12.42 15.07 -13.79
CA TRP A 142 -13.16 16.23 -13.26
C TRP A 142 -12.38 17.52 -13.41
N ALA A 143 -11.08 17.52 -13.10
CA ALA A 143 -10.22 18.68 -13.29
C ALA A 143 -10.21 19.13 -14.77
N GLY A 144 -10.11 18.18 -15.70
CA GLY A 144 -10.16 18.44 -17.14
C GLY A 144 -11.49 19.04 -17.60
N LEU A 145 -12.62 18.50 -17.12
CA LEU A 145 -13.95 19.05 -17.42
C LEU A 145 -14.13 20.47 -16.85
N VAL A 146 -13.67 20.73 -15.63
CA VAL A 146 -13.74 22.06 -15.00
C VAL A 146 -12.85 23.05 -15.75
N LEU A 147 -11.62 22.66 -16.12
CA LEU A 147 -10.72 23.50 -16.91
C LEU A 147 -11.29 23.83 -18.29
N LYS A 148 -11.99 22.88 -18.93
CA LYS A 148 -12.66 23.12 -20.21
C LYS A 148 -13.79 24.15 -20.04
N LEU A 149 -14.64 23.99 -19.03
CA LEU A 149 -15.72 24.93 -18.72
C LEU A 149 -15.19 26.34 -18.43
N LEU A 150 -14.09 26.45 -17.67
CA LEU A 150 -13.42 27.73 -17.41
C LEU A 150 -12.78 28.32 -18.68
N GLY A 151 -12.27 27.48 -19.57
CA GLY A 151 -11.69 27.92 -20.83
C GLY A 151 -12.72 28.44 -21.84
N GLU A 152 -13.97 27.93 -21.77
CA GLU A 152 -15.10 28.44 -22.57
C GLU A 152 -15.65 29.76 -22.02
N LEU A 153 -15.58 29.98 -20.69
CA LEU A 153 -16.13 31.16 -20.02
C LEU A 153 -15.13 32.33 -19.88
N SER A 154 -13.83 32.05 -19.73
CA SER A 154 -12.80 33.04 -19.40
C SER A 154 -11.71 33.12 -20.48
N ASP A 155 -10.87 32.08 -20.59
CA ASP A 155 -9.64 32.13 -21.38
C ASP A 155 -9.43 30.89 -22.26
N SER A 156 -9.29 31.09 -23.57
CA SER A 156 -9.03 30.02 -24.53
C SER A 156 -7.69 29.29 -24.33
N SER A 157 -6.75 29.86 -23.55
CA SER A 157 -5.48 29.23 -23.19
C SER A 157 -5.67 28.00 -22.28
N LEU A 158 -6.73 27.99 -21.46
CA LEU A 158 -7.07 26.89 -20.56
C LEU A 158 -7.57 25.65 -21.32
N LEU A 159 -8.04 25.81 -22.57
CA LEU A 159 -8.50 24.69 -23.39
C LEU A 159 -7.38 23.69 -23.68
N ARG A 160 -6.17 24.17 -23.99
CA ARG A 160 -5.00 23.29 -24.20
C ARG A 160 -4.63 22.56 -22.92
N SER A 161 -4.65 23.25 -21.78
CA SER A 161 -4.42 22.64 -20.47
C SER A 161 -5.47 21.57 -20.15
N SER A 162 -6.74 21.84 -20.46
CA SER A 162 -7.83 20.88 -20.29
C SER A 162 -7.63 19.62 -21.13
N GLN A 163 -7.18 19.75 -22.39
CA GLN A 163 -6.90 18.63 -23.27
C GLN A 163 -5.77 17.74 -22.72
N VAL A 164 -4.68 18.34 -22.23
CA VAL A 164 -3.57 17.60 -21.63
C VAL A 164 -4.02 16.88 -20.37
N VAL A 165 -4.79 17.54 -19.50
CA VAL A 165 -5.30 16.92 -18.26
C VAL A 165 -6.27 15.76 -18.57
N LEU A 166 -7.15 15.93 -19.56
CA LEU A 166 -8.05 14.86 -20.02
C LEU A 166 -7.28 13.69 -20.66
N SER A 167 -6.21 13.97 -21.41
CA SER A 167 -5.34 12.91 -21.94
C SER A 167 -4.61 12.14 -20.85
N ALA A 168 -4.20 12.81 -19.77
CA ALA A 168 -3.60 12.16 -18.61
C ALA A 168 -4.62 11.29 -17.88
N SER A 169 -5.86 11.75 -17.74
CA SER A 169 -6.97 10.94 -17.23
C SER A 169 -7.21 9.70 -18.11
N PHE A 170 -7.26 9.85 -19.44
CA PHE A 170 -7.40 8.73 -20.38
C PHE A 170 -6.28 7.70 -20.20
N LEU A 171 -5.04 8.14 -20.06
CA LEU A 171 -3.89 7.26 -19.86
C LEU A 171 -4.02 6.42 -18.57
N ILE A 172 -4.42 7.04 -17.45
CA ILE A 172 -4.58 6.33 -16.17
C ILE A 172 -5.76 5.35 -16.24
N LEU A 173 -6.91 5.76 -16.80
CA LEU A 173 -8.06 4.88 -17.01
C LEU A 173 -7.75 3.76 -18.02
N GLY A 174 -6.85 4.02 -18.98
CA GLY A 174 -6.29 3.01 -19.87
C GLY A 174 -5.50 1.95 -19.11
N PHE A 175 -4.62 2.32 -18.18
CA PHE A 175 -3.94 1.36 -17.29
C PHE A 175 -4.91 0.57 -16.42
N ARG A 176 -6.00 1.22 -15.94
CA ARG A 176 -7.06 0.51 -15.22
C ARG A 176 -7.69 -0.61 -16.06
N SER A 177 -7.80 -0.46 -17.38
CA SER A 177 -8.37 -1.51 -18.25
C SER A 177 -7.65 -2.86 -18.13
N VAL A 178 -6.35 -2.86 -17.79
CA VAL A 178 -5.56 -4.07 -17.59
C VAL A 178 -6.15 -4.95 -16.48
N SER A 179 -6.71 -4.36 -15.43
CA SER A 179 -7.30 -5.15 -14.34
C SER A 179 -8.58 -5.87 -14.76
N LEU A 180 -9.26 -5.45 -15.83
CA LEU A 180 -10.38 -6.21 -16.39
C LEU A 180 -9.91 -7.55 -16.94
N LEU A 181 -8.71 -7.61 -17.52
CA LEU A 181 -8.12 -8.86 -18.02
C LEU A 181 -7.78 -9.85 -16.89
N SER A 182 -7.86 -9.42 -15.62
CA SER A 182 -7.51 -10.27 -14.47
C SER A 182 -8.48 -11.43 -14.22
N TYR A 183 -9.65 -11.40 -14.86
CA TYR A 183 -10.61 -12.51 -14.88
C TYR A 183 -10.05 -13.75 -15.57
N PHE A 184 -9.32 -13.59 -16.68
CA PHE A 184 -8.83 -14.71 -17.48
C PHE A 184 -7.79 -15.53 -16.70
N LYS A 185 -7.97 -16.86 -16.65
CA LYS A 185 -7.10 -17.77 -15.90
C LYS A 185 -5.62 -17.68 -16.26
N VAL A 186 -5.30 -17.38 -17.52
CA VAL A 186 -3.92 -17.27 -18.02
C VAL A 186 -3.32 -15.89 -17.75
N THR A 187 -4.13 -14.82 -17.85
CA THR A 187 -3.67 -13.43 -17.78
C THR A 187 -3.71 -12.87 -16.36
N GLY A 188 -4.68 -13.29 -15.55
CA GLY A 188 -4.88 -12.80 -14.18
C GLY A 188 -3.69 -12.98 -13.25
N PRO A 189 -3.10 -14.19 -13.13
CA PRO A 189 -1.90 -14.35 -12.32
C PRO A 189 -0.75 -13.43 -12.77
N LYS A 190 -0.57 -13.23 -14.08
CA LYS A 190 0.49 -12.37 -14.63
C LYS A 190 0.29 -10.90 -14.26
N ILE A 191 -0.95 -10.42 -14.24
CA ILE A 191 -1.26 -9.05 -13.80
C ILE A 191 -0.98 -8.88 -12.30
N ASN A 192 -1.33 -9.87 -11.48
CA ASN A 192 -1.03 -9.84 -10.06
C ASN A 192 0.48 -9.91 -9.78
N MET A 193 1.22 -10.68 -10.59
CA MET A 193 2.69 -10.67 -10.56
C MET A 193 3.22 -9.29 -10.91
N LEU A 194 2.76 -8.69 -12.02
CA LEU A 194 3.17 -7.35 -12.43
C LEU A 194 2.93 -6.30 -11.33
N LYS A 195 1.78 -6.37 -10.65
CA LYS A 195 1.45 -5.53 -9.49
C LYS A 195 2.51 -5.69 -8.38
N SER A 196 2.90 -6.92 -8.05
CA SER A 196 3.92 -7.16 -7.01
C SER A 196 5.29 -6.67 -7.44
N LEU A 197 5.71 -6.98 -8.68
CA LEU A 197 7.00 -6.57 -9.25
C LEU A 197 7.16 -5.04 -9.23
N LEU A 198 6.10 -4.30 -9.57
CA LEU A 198 6.14 -2.84 -9.62
C LEU A 198 6.38 -2.21 -8.22
N PHE A 199 5.80 -2.78 -7.16
CA PHE A 199 5.87 -2.20 -5.82
C PHE A 199 7.00 -2.74 -4.95
N GLN A 200 7.30 -4.03 -5.06
CA GLN A 200 8.31 -4.69 -4.22
C GLN A 200 9.71 -4.57 -4.82
N ASP A 201 9.83 -4.62 -6.14
CA ASP A 201 11.14 -4.68 -6.81
C ASP A 201 11.46 -3.38 -7.56
N LEU A 202 10.53 -2.88 -8.39
CA LEU A 202 10.78 -1.71 -9.24
C LEU A 202 10.84 -0.40 -8.43
N LEU A 203 9.92 -0.19 -7.48
CA LEU A 203 9.89 1.05 -6.68
C LEU A 203 11.21 1.29 -5.90
N PRO A 204 11.73 0.35 -5.09
CA PRO A 204 13.01 0.56 -4.40
C PRO A 204 14.18 0.69 -5.38
N PHE A 205 14.14 -0.02 -6.50
CA PHE A 205 15.14 0.11 -7.55
C PHE A 205 15.15 1.51 -8.18
N ILE A 206 13.97 2.06 -8.53
CA ILE A 206 13.82 3.42 -9.04
C ILE A 206 14.34 4.45 -8.04
N LEU A 207 14.18 4.24 -6.73
CA LEU A 207 14.74 5.15 -5.72
C LEU A 207 16.27 5.16 -5.75
N ILE A 208 16.91 3.99 -5.85
CA ILE A 208 18.38 3.90 -5.99
C ILE A 208 18.83 4.54 -7.31
N LEU A 209 18.13 4.24 -8.41
CA LEU A 209 18.39 4.84 -9.72
C LEU A 209 18.23 6.36 -9.68
N LEU A 210 17.22 6.89 -9.00
CA LEU A 210 16.98 8.32 -8.87
C LEU A 210 18.11 9.01 -8.10
N VAL A 211 18.62 8.40 -7.03
CA VAL A 211 19.79 8.91 -6.29
C VAL A 211 21.04 8.94 -7.18
N LEU A 212 21.27 7.89 -7.98
CA LEU A 212 22.38 7.84 -8.93
C LEU A 212 22.23 8.89 -10.03
N VAL A 213 21.07 8.96 -10.68
CA VAL A 213 20.74 9.93 -11.72
C VAL A 213 20.89 11.36 -11.21
N TYR A 214 20.40 11.65 -10.01
CA TYR A 214 20.53 12.98 -9.41
C TYR A 214 21.99 13.33 -9.11
N SER A 215 22.76 12.40 -8.53
CA SER A 215 24.17 12.64 -8.16
C SER A 215 25.05 12.85 -9.39
N PHE A 216 24.95 11.98 -10.40
CA PHE A 216 25.67 12.13 -11.66
C PHE A 216 25.13 13.29 -12.49
N GLY A 217 23.83 13.60 -12.40
CA GLY A 217 23.20 14.73 -13.07
C GLY A 217 23.75 16.07 -12.63
N VAL A 218 23.84 16.30 -11.31
CA VAL A 218 24.45 17.52 -10.75
C VAL A 218 25.93 17.59 -11.12
N PHE A 219 26.64 16.46 -11.11
CA PHE A 219 28.04 16.40 -11.50
C PHE A 219 28.25 16.73 -12.99
N PHE A 220 27.51 16.10 -13.90
CA PHE A 220 27.57 16.38 -15.33
C PHE A 220 27.14 17.81 -15.65
N PHE A 221 26.12 18.33 -14.98
CA PHE A 221 25.70 19.72 -15.17
C PHE A 221 26.84 20.70 -14.88
N ASN A 222 27.50 20.58 -13.72
CA ASN A 222 28.62 21.46 -13.36
C ASN A 222 29.90 21.20 -14.18
N LEU A 223 30.06 19.97 -14.69
CA LEU A 223 31.20 19.62 -15.55
C LEU A 223 31.06 20.26 -16.94
N LEU A 224 29.83 20.27 -17.49
CA LEU A 224 29.59 20.74 -18.86
C LEU A 224 29.29 22.24 -18.92
N PHE A 225 28.52 22.78 -17.98
CA PHE A 225 28.07 24.17 -18.03
C PHE A 225 28.86 25.04 -17.03
N PRO A 226 29.62 26.04 -17.50
CA PRO A 226 30.34 26.94 -16.61
C PRO A 226 29.39 27.86 -15.81
N ALA A 227 29.84 28.28 -14.63
CA ALA A 227 29.07 29.04 -13.63
C ALA A 227 28.50 30.39 -14.09
N PHE A 228 28.87 30.88 -15.28
CA PHE A 228 28.46 32.17 -15.83
C PHE A 228 27.34 32.07 -16.86
N SER A 229 26.78 30.88 -17.11
CA SER A 229 25.62 30.75 -17.99
C SER A 229 24.35 31.17 -17.23
N ASP A 230 23.70 32.23 -17.73
CA ASP A 230 22.46 32.83 -17.21
C ASP A 230 21.25 31.91 -17.48
N SER A 231 21.35 30.68 -16.98
CA SER A 231 20.30 29.68 -17.10
C SER A 231 19.25 29.99 -16.04
N LYS A 232 18.08 30.46 -16.49
CA LYS A 232 16.87 30.56 -15.65
C LYS A 232 16.75 29.26 -14.85
N ASP A 233 16.65 29.34 -13.52
CA ASP A 233 16.74 28.20 -12.58
C ASP A 233 15.95 26.94 -13.02
N ALA A 234 14.79 27.12 -13.66
CA ALA A 234 13.95 26.03 -14.16
C ALA A 234 14.57 25.23 -15.34
N GLN A 235 15.36 25.88 -16.20
CA GLN A 235 16.06 25.24 -17.32
C GLN A 235 17.32 24.49 -16.83
N ALA A 236 17.97 24.97 -15.77
CA ALA A 236 19.08 24.27 -15.14
C ALA A 236 18.64 22.94 -14.53
N LEU A 237 17.57 22.97 -13.71
CA LEU A 237 17.03 21.77 -13.07
C LEU A 237 16.55 20.72 -14.09
N THR A 238 15.96 21.15 -15.21
CA THR A 238 15.55 20.21 -16.26
C THR A 238 16.75 19.52 -16.90
N LYS A 239 17.83 20.25 -17.22
CA LYS A 239 19.06 19.66 -17.76
C LYS A 239 19.76 18.70 -16.81
N VAL A 240 19.74 18.98 -15.50
CA VAL A 240 20.31 18.10 -14.45
C VAL A 240 19.67 16.71 -14.48
N PHE A 241 18.38 16.60 -14.79
CA PHE A 241 17.70 15.31 -14.87
C PHE A 241 17.68 14.71 -16.28
N THR A 242 17.46 15.51 -17.33
CA THR A 242 17.26 14.97 -18.69
C THR A 242 18.51 14.27 -19.23
N VAL A 243 19.70 14.85 -19.03
CA VAL A 243 20.98 14.32 -19.54
C VAL A 243 21.33 12.94 -18.96
N PRO A 244 21.39 12.75 -17.63
CA PRO A 244 21.66 11.41 -17.08
C PRO A 244 20.52 10.42 -17.39
N VAL A 245 19.26 10.85 -17.41
CA VAL A 245 18.13 9.94 -17.73
C VAL A 245 18.19 9.45 -19.17
N SER A 246 18.44 10.32 -20.14
CA SER A 246 18.57 9.91 -21.56
C SER A 246 19.72 8.91 -21.71
N LEU A 247 20.84 9.17 -21.03
CA LEU A 247 22.00 8.27 -21.01
C LEU A 247 21.68 6.91 -20.37
N ALA A 248 20.88 6.86 -19.30
CA ALA A 248 20.41 5.62 -18.67
C ALA A 248 19.56 4.75 -19.61
N PHE A 249 18.86 5.37 -20.56
CA PHE A 249 18.07 4.65 -21.59
C PHE A 249 18.85 4.42 -22.88
N GLY A 250 20.15 4.76 -22.93
CA GLY A 250 20.99 4.60 -24.11
C GLY A 250 20.67 5.59 -25.23
N ILE A 251 19.94 6.66 -24.92
CA ILE A 251 19.71 7.77 -25.84
C ILE A 251 20.91 8.71 -25.73
N PHE A 252 21.84 8.52 -26.65
CA PHE A 252 22.91 9.47 -26.88
C PHE A 252 22.35 10.60 -27.74
N GLU A 253 21.63 11.54 -27.12
CA GLU A 253 21.48 12.85 -27.76
C GLU A 253 22.90 13.33 -28.03
N ASN A 254 23.24 13.59 -29.29
CA ASN A 254 24.59 13.91 -29.72
C ASN A 254 25.19 14.92 -28.75
N ALA A 255 26.03 14.43 -27.83
CA ALA A 255 26.77 15.21 -26.85
C ALA A 255 27.92 15.97 -27.54
N GLN A 256 27.69 16.39 -28.79
CA GLN A 256 28.33 17.54 -29.39
C GLN A 256 27.63 18.76 -28.81
N PHE A 257 27.75 18.95 -27.50
CA PHE A 257 27.63 20.29 -26.97
C PHE A 257 28.68 21.11 -27.71
N GLU A 258 28.24 22.10 -28.50
CA GLU A 258 29.17 22.99 -29.18
C GLU A 258 30.08 23.63 -28.13
N SER A 259 31.40 23.50 -28.35
CA SER A 259 32.39 24.11 -27.47
C SER A 259 32.21 25.62 -27.49
N CYS A 260 32.30 26.25 -26.31
CA CYS A 260 32.18 27.70 -26.21
C CYS A 260 33.24 28.40 -27.08
N SER A 261 32.82 29.11 -28.13
CA SER A 261 33.66 30.07 -28.84
C SER A 261 33.63 31.43 -28.12
N SER A 262 34.66 32.27 -28.33
CA SER A 262 34.76 33.58 -27.68
C SER A 262 33.59 34.54 -27.99
N SER A 263 32.82 34.30 -29.07
CA SER A 263 31.60 35.05 -29.40
C SER A 263 30.35 34.57 -28.66
N ASN A 264 30.26 33.27 -28.36
CA ASN A 264 29.08 32.63 -27.77
C ASN A 264 29.02 32.77 -26.24
N LEU A 265 30.15 33.14 -25.62
CA LEU A 265 30.24 33.46 -24.20
C LEU A 265 29.48 34.75 -23.84
N ALA A 266 29.23 35.63 -24.82
CA ALA A 266 28.55 36.91 -24.64
C ALA A 266 27.03 36.84 -24.83
N THR A 267 26.50 35.81 -25.51
CA THR A 267 25.07 35.68 -25.85
C THR A 267 24.28 34.78 -24.89
N GLY A 268 24.93 34.10 -23.94
CA GLY A 268 24.26 33.24 -22.95
C GLY A 268 23.63 31.98 -23.56
N GLU A 269 23.95 31.65 -24.82
CA GLU A 269 23.52 30.39 -25.43
C GLU A 269 24.30 29.22 -24.85
N SER A 270 23.62 28.09 -24.69
CA SER A 270 24.05 26.90 -23.93
C SER A 270 25.27 26.19 -24.54
N CYS A 271 26.45 26.77 -24.45
CA CYS A 271 27.70 26.15 -24.85
C CYS A 271 28.30 25.33 -23.68
N ALA A 272 29.04 24.25 -23.99
CA ALA A 272 29.74 23.46 -22.98
C ALA A 272 31.23 23.79 -22.95
N ASP A 273 31.84 23.64 -21.76
CA ASP A 273 33.27 23.77 -21.59
C ASP A 273 34.03 22.65 -22.35
N GLU A 274 35.11 23.00 -23.04
CA GLU A 274 35.86 22.06 -23.89
C GLU A 274 36.55 20.97 -23.07
N ALA A 275 37.12 21.32 -21.91
CA ALA A 275 37.77 20.37 -21.01
C ALA A 275 36.73 19.46 -20.34
N GLY A 276 35.62 20.04 -19.88
CA GLY A 276 34.47 19.30 -19.34
C GLY A 276 33.86 18.31 -20.34
N ASN A 277 33.66 18.73 -21.59
CA ASN A 277 33.10 17.89 -22.65
C ASN A 277 34.02 16.70 -22.99
N LYS A 278 35.35 16.91 -23.01
CA LYS A 278 36.32 15.83 -23.20
C LYS A 278 36.33 14.83 -22.04
N ALA A 279 36.22 15.30 -20.80
CA ALA A 279 36.15 14.44 -19.61
C ALA A 279 34.84 13.62 -19.57
N TYR A 280 33.72 14.26 -19.92
CA TYR A 280 32.41 13.65 -20.03
C TYR A 280 32.39 12.53 -21.08
N ASN A 281 32.74 12.84 -22.33
CA ASN A 281 32.80 11.87 -23.44
C ASN A 281 33.94 10.84 -23.28
N GLY A 282 34.82 11.02 -22.30
CA GLY A 282 35.86 10.07 -21.92
C GLY A 282 35.36 9.02 -20.93
N ILE A 283 36.01 8.95 -19.77
CA ILE A 283 35.81 7.85 -18.80
C ILE A 283 34.50 7.97 -18.01
N LEU A 284 33.96 9.19 -17.87
CA LEU A 284 32.84 9.45 -16.97
C LEU A 284 31.51 8.89 -17.48
N VAL A 285 31.19 9.11 -18.76
CA VAL A 285 30.04 8.46 -19.40
C VAL A 285 30.20 6.94 -19.38
N PHE A 286 31.40 6.42 -19.64
CA PHE A 286 31.67 4.99 -19.58
C PHE A 286 31.38 4.39 -18.20
N VAL A 287 31.88 5.02 -17.12
CA VAL A 287 31.62 4.57 -15.74
C VAL A 287 30.13 4.65 -15.40
N TYR A 288 29.45 5.72 -15.80
CA TYR A 288 28.01 5.86 -15.59
C TYR A 288 27.22 4.75 -16.29
N LEU A 289 27.50 4.48 -17.56
CA LEU A 289 26.85 3.40 -18.32
C LEU A 289 27.17 2.03 -17.73
N LEU A 290 28.38 1.79 -17.23
CA LEU A 290 28.71 0.54 -16.56
C LEU A 290 27.85 0.37 -15.30
N LEU A 291 27.74 1.39 -14.47
CA LEU A 291 26.93 1.33 -13.25
C LEU A 291 25.44 1.17 -13.55
N VAL A 292 24.88 1.98 -14.45
CA VAL A 292 23.43 1.96 -14.73
C VAL A 292 23.06 0.79 -15.66
N ASN A 293 23.71 0.68 -16.82
CA ASN A 293 23.35 -0.28 -17.86
C ASN A 293 23.80 -1.70 -17.58
N ILE A 294 24.96 -1.88 -16.96
CA ILE A 294 25.47 -3.22 -16.66
C ILE A 294 25.07 -3.64 -15.25
N VAL A 295 25.29 -2.82 -14.23
CA VAL A 295 25.02 -3.26 -12.84
C VAL A 295 23.53 -3.16 -12.52
N MET A 296 22.93 -1.99 -12.67
CA MET A 296 21.56 -1.75 -12.20
C MET A 296 20.53 -2.55 -13.00
N TRP A 297 20.51 -2.48 -14.33
CA TRP A 297 19.53 -3.25 -15.11
C TRP A 297 19.64 -4.77 -14.94
N ASN A 298 20.85 -5.33 -14.82
CA ASN A 298 21.03 -6.76 -14.55
C ASN A 298 20.53 -7.16 -13.15
N LEU A 299 20.75 -6.30 -12.15
CA LEU A 299 20.19 -6.53 -10.82
C LEU A 299 18.66 -6.51 -10.84
N LEU A 300 18.05 -5.57 -11.57
CA LEU A 300 16.59 -5.50 -11.72
C LEU A 300 16.03 -6.76 -12.38
N ILE A 301 16.68 -7.24 -13.45
CA ILE A 301 16.31 -8.50 -14.11
C ILE A 301 16.39 -9.68 -13.14
N ALA A 302 17.45 -9.76 -12.32
CA ALA A 302 17.62 -10.81 -11.33
C ALA A 302 16.53 -10.77 -10.24
N LEU A 303 16.19 -9.59 -9.74
CA LEU A 303 15.11 -9.39 -8.75
C LEU A 303 13.75 -9.80 -9.34
N PHE A 304 13.43 -9.33 -10.55
CA PHE A 304 12.19 -9.71 -11.22
C PHE A 304 12.10 -11.22 -11.46
N SER A 305 13.18 -11.87 -11.89
CA SER A 305 13.21 -13.31 -12.11
C SER A 305 12.91 -14.09 -10.82
N ARG A 306 13.49 -13.67 -9.70
CA ARG A 306 13.22 -14.27 -8.38
C ARG A 306 11.75 -14.12 -8.01
N THR A 307 11.20 -12.92 -8.05
CA THR A 307 9.82 -12.64 -7.64
C THR A 307 8.81 -13.30 -8.58
N VAL A 308 9.05 -13.31 -9.89
CA VAL A 308 8.22 -14.04 -10.86
C VAL A 308 8.20 -15.54 -10.54
N THR A 309 9.35 -16.14 -10.24
CA THR A 309 9.44 -17.56 -9.91
C THR A 309 8.69 -17.89 -8.61
N GLU A 310 8.87 -17.07 -7.57
CA GLU A 310 8.17 -17.23 -6.29
C GLU A 310 6.65 -17.10 -6.47
N LEU A 311 6.18 -16.06 -7.16
CA LEU A 311 4.75 -15.86 -7.41
C LEU A 311 4.17 -16.89 -8.38
N ALA A 312 4.97 -17.42 -9.31
CA ALA A 312 4.54 -18.46 -10.24
C ALA A 312 4.17 -19.75 -9.51
N SER A 313 4.91 -20.08 -8.44
CA SER A 313 4.58 -21.22 -7.60
C SER A 313 3.21 -21.13 -6.91
N ARG A 314 2.67 -19.90 -6.75
CA ARG A 314 1.37 -19.61 -6.09
C ARG A 314 0.35 -18.96 -7.01
N ALA A 315 0.62 -18.91 -8.31
CA ALA A 315 -0.15 -18.17 -9.31
C ALA A 315 -1.64 -18.57 -9.34
N GLU A 316 -1.92 -19.87 -9.24
CA GLU A 316 -3.29 -20.39 -9.25
C GLU A 316 -4.09 -19.94 -8.03
N VAL A 317 -3.48 -19.99 -6.84
CA VAL A 317 -4.11 -19.56 -5.58
C VAL A 317 -4.42 -18.06 -5.63
N LEU A 318 -3.46 -17.27 -6.10
CA LEU A 318 -3.63 -15.81 -6.27
C LEU A 318 -4.73 -15.48 -7.27
N TRP A 319 -4.86 -16.23 -8.37
CA TRP A 319 -5.94 -16.05 -9.32
C TRP A 319 -7.30 -16.44 -8.73
N ARG A 320 -7.40 -17.56 -8.01
CA ARG A 320 -8.65 -17.98 -7.33
C ARG A 320 -9.11 -16.93 -6.31
N LYS A 321 -8.18 -16.32 -5.56
CA LYS A 321 -8.44 -15.21 -4.65
C LYS A 321 -8.95 -13.97 -5.38
N ASN A 322 -8.29 -13.58 -6.47
CA ASN A 322 -8.74 -12.44 -7.28
C ASN A 322 -10.12 -12.69 -7.90
N LEU A 323 -10.38 -13.90 -8.41
CA LEU A 323 -11.67 -14.29 -8.98
C LEU A 323 -12.81 -14.19 -7.94
N PHE A 324 -12.53 -14.57 -6.70
CA PHE A 324 -13.45 -14.41 -5.58
C PHE A 324 -13.76 -12.95 -5.28
N GLU A 325 -12.75 -12.07 -5.31
CA GLU A 325 -12.93 -10.64 -5.09
C GLU A 325 -13.75 -9.99 -6.20
N LEU A 326 -13.46 -10.33 -7.47
CA LEU A 326 -14.25 -9.93 -8.62
C LEU A 326 -15.71 -10.40 -8.52
N LEU A 327 -15.95 -11.66 -8.13
CA LEU A 327 -17.32 -12.17 -7.94
C LEU A 327 -18.08 -11.33 -6.91
N ARG A 328 -17.42 -10.94 -5.81
CA ARG A 328 -18.04 -10.12 -4.76
C ARG A 328 -18.38 -8.73 -5.28
N GLU A 329 -17.48 -8.12 -6.04
CA GLU A 329 -17.66 -6.79 -6.63
C GLU A 329 -18.82 -6.81 -7.63
N PHE A 330 -18.76 -7.66 -8.67
CA PHE A 330 -19.79 -7.72 -9.72
C PHE A 330 -21.16 -8.23 -9.25
N ALA A 331 -21.23 -8.87 -8.08
CA ALA A 331 -22.50 -9.21 -7.44
C ALA A 331 -23.25 -7.98 -6.88
N GLU A 332 -22.54 -6.93 -6.51
CA GLU A 332 -23.11 -5.69 -5.93
C GLU A 332 -23.21 -4.53 -6.93
N VAL A 333 -22.56 -4.66 -8.08
CA VAL A 333 -22.59 -3.67 -9.17
C VAL A 333 -24.01 -3.52 -9.75
N SER A 334 -24.29 -2.30 -10.22
CA SER A 334 -25.53 -1.94 -10.92
C SER A 334 -25.83 -2.89 -12.09
N PRO A 335 -27.10 -3.26 -12.32
CA PRO A 335 -27.50 -4.03 -13.51
C PRO A 335 -27.31 -3.26 -14.81
N VAL A 336 -27.29 -1.93 -14.76
CA VAL A 336 -27.14 -1.05 -15.92
C VAL A 336 -25.68 -0.58 -15.99
N PRO A 337 -25.01 -0.69 -17.15
CA PRO A 337 -23.65 -0.18 -17.32
C PRO A 337 -23.59 1.36 -17.34
N PRO A 338 -22.43 1.97 -17.08
CA PRO A 338 -22.18 3.40 -17.38
C PRO A 338 -22.50 3.70 -18.86
N PRO A 339 -23.11 4.84 -19.21
CA PRO A 339 -23.30 6.06 -18.43
C PRO A 339 -24.68 6.17 -17.77
N LEU A 340 -25.56 5.17 -17.87
CA LEU A 340 -26.90 5.23 -17.27
C LEU A 340 -26.92 4.75 -15.81
N SER A 341 -25.79 4.23 -15.32
CA SER A 341 -25.66 3.69 -13.97
C SER A 341 -25.76 4.77 -12.88
N PHE A 342 -25.49 6.05 -13.16
CA PHE A 342 -25.57 7.12 -12.16
C PHE A 342 -26.95 7.20 -11.49
N LEU A 343 -28.05 7.00 -12.24
CA LEU A 343 -29.41 7.02 -11.70
C LEU A 343 -29.63 5.89 -10.67
N HIS A 344 -29.12 4.70 -10.98
CA HIS A 344 -29.22 3.55 -10.08
C HIS A 344 -28.42 3.77 -8.80
N TYR A 345 -27.17 4.23 -8.91
CA TYR A 345 -26.32 4.48 -7.75
C TYR A 345 -26.81 5.66 -6.91
N ALA A 346 -27.34 6.72 -7.53
CA ALA A 346 -27.98 7.83 -6.82
C ALA A 346 -29.21 7.35 -6.03
N TRP A 347 -30.10 6.56 -6.65
CA TRP A 347 -31.24 5.95 -5.95
C TRP A 347 -30.79 5.06 -4.79
N LYS A 348 -29.82 4.17 -5.04
CA LYS A 348 -29.21 3.27 -4.03
C LYS A 348 -28.64 4.04 -2.85
N LEU A 349 -27.93 5.14 -3.09
CA LEU A 349 -27.38 5.99 -2.04
C LEU A 349 -28.49 6.70 -1.24
N LEU A 350 -29.50 7.24 -1.92
CA LEU A 350 -30.67 7.87 -1.27
C LEU A 350 -31.43 6.88 -0.38
N VAL A 351 -31.69 5.66 -0.87
CA VAL A 351 -32.32 4.60 -0.08
C VAL A 351 -31.43 4.21 1.09
N ARG A 352 -30.11 4.07 0.90
CA ARG A 352 -29.18 3.74 1.99
C ARG A 352 -29.14 4.82 3.07
N CYS A 353 -29.15 6.10 2.71
CA CYS A 353 -29.24 7.21 3.66
C CYS A 353 -30.57 7.22 4.44
N ARG A 354 -31.70 6.94 3.77
CA ARG A 354 -33.02 6.88 4.41
C ARG A 354 -33.20 5.62 5.29
N CYS A 355 -32.69 4.49 4.84
CA CYS A 355 -32.79 3.21 5.54
C CYS A 355 -31.72 3.03 6.62
N GLY A 356 -30.55 3.65 6.51
CA GLY A 356 -29.56 3.68 7.60
C GLY A 356 -30.11 4.30 8.88
N ARG A 357 -31.06 5.24 8.77
CA ARG A 357 -31.79 5.82 9.91
C ARG A 357 -32.90 4.91 10.46
N ARG A 358 -33.44 3.98 9.66
CA ARG A 358 -34.64 3.17 9.98
C ARG A 358 -34.32 1.72 10.34
N CYS A 359 -33.28 1.14 9.72
CA CYS A 359 -32.88 -0.26 9.83
C CYS A 359 -31.76 -0.52 10.84
N GLY A 360 -31.30 0.52 11.56
CA GLY A 360 -30.21 0.41 12.55
C GLY A 360 -30.53 -0.44 13.79
N LYS A 361 -31.76 -0.96 13.95
CA LYS A 361 -32.16 -1.70 15.16
C LYS A 361 -32.99 -2.96 14.93
N VAL A 362 -33.45 -3.25 13.71
CA VAL A 362 -34.55 -4.20 13.53
C VAL A 362 -34.30 -5.05 12.27
N GLY A 363 -34.26 -6.38 12.43
CA GLY A 363 -34.26 -7.32 11.31
C GLY A 363 -35.55 -7.22 10.50
N PRO A 364 -35.64 -7.88 9.32
CA PRO A 364 -36.83 -7.83 8.47
C PRO A 364 -38.16 -8.21 9.17
N ASP A 365 -38.09 -8.91 10.31
CA ASP A 365 -39.24 -9.38 11.11
C ASP A 365 -39.41 -8.69 12.47
N GLY A 366 -38.74 -7.57 12.78
CA GLY A 366 -38.86 -7.00 14.13
C GLY A 366 -37.91 -7.61 15.16
N SER A 367 -37.37 -8.80 14.88
CA SER A 367 -36.57 -9.61 15.80
C SER A 367 -35.07 -9.30 15.75
N GLU A 368 -34.39 -9.52 16.88
CA GLU A 368 -32.93 -9.52 16.92
C GLU A 368 -32.39 -10.65 16.01
N PRO A 369 -31.26 -10.42 15.32
CA PRO A 369 -30.66 -11.47 14.50
C PRO A 369 -30.38 -12.75 15.29
N TRP A 370 -30.76 -13.91 14.76
CA TRP A 370 -30.66 -15.21 15.44
C TRP A 370 -29.25 -15.53 15.99
N TRP A 371 -28.19 -14.99 15.38
CA TRP A 371 -26.80 -15.18 15.81
C TRP A 371 -26.37 -14.32 17.01
N LYS A 372 -27.17 -13.32 17.43
CA LYS A 372 -26.90 -12.52 18.64
C LYS A 372 -27.27 -13.25 19.92
N ASN A 373 -28.26 -14.13 19.88
CA ASN A 373 -28.63 -14.93 21.03
C ASN A 373 -27.59 -16.06 21.22
N LYS A 374 -26.60 -15.79 22.09
CA LYS A 374 -25.52 -16.74 22.41
C LYS A 374 -25.89 -17.76 23.48
N LYS A 375 -26.98 -17.54 24.21
CA LYS A 375 -27.36 -18.34 25.39
C LYS A 375 -28.23 -19.53 25.04
N ASP A 376 -29.05 -19.41 23.99
CA ASP A 376 -29.94 -20.48 23.56
C ASP A 376 -29.78 -20.78 22.07
N PHE A 377 -29.42 -22.03 21.76
CA PHE A 377 -29.26 -22.53 20.38
C PHE A 377 -30.59 -23.00 19.78
N SER A 378 -31.68 -23.02 20.55
CA SER A 378 -33.02 -23.43 20.09
C SER A 378 -33.50 -22.61 18.89
N GLY A 379 -33.26 -21.30 18.89
CA GLY A 379 -33.67 -20.34 17.85
C GLY A 379 -32.82 -20.33 16.57
N TYR A 380 -31.86 -21.24 16.42
CA TYR A 380 -31.03 -21.32 15.23
C TYR A 380 -31.78 -22.03 14.08
N PRO A 381 -31.62 -21.60 12.82
CA PRO A 381 -32.24 -22.27 11.69
C PRO A 381 -31.81 -23.75 11.59
N GLU A 382 -32.76 -24.64 11.32
CA GLU A 382 -32.51 -26.09 11.22
C GLU A 382 -31.44 -26.47 10.17
N GLY A 383 -31.35 -25.70 9.08
CA GLY A 383 -30.28 -25.87 8.09
C GLY A 383 -28.89 -25.57 8.66
N TYR A 384 -28.77 -24.59 9.54
CA TYR A 384 -27.50 -24.23 10.19
C TYR A 384 -27.13 -25.23 11.28
N LYS A 385 -28.10 -25.72 12.06
CA LYS A 385 -27.88 -26.83 13.01
C LYS A 385 -27.33 -28.07 12.28
N ARG A 386 -27.94 -28.45 11.16
CA ARG A 386 -27.43 -29.54 10.30
C ARG A 386 -26.01 -29.29 9.80
N PHE A 387 -25.69 -28.06 9.39
CA PHE A 387 -24.33 -27.69 9.00
C PHE A 387 -23.32 -27.86 10.14
N LEU A 388 -23.63 -27.39 11.35
CA LEU A 388 -22.77 -27.54 12.52
C LEU A 388 -22.54 -29.01 12.88
N ILE A 389 -23.60 -29.83 12.84
CA ILE A 389 -23.50 -31.28 13.08
C ILE A 389 -22.60 -31.92 12.01
N SER A 390 -22.78 -31.56 10.74
CA SER A 390 -21.93 -32.08 9.66
C SER A 390 -20.47 -31.65 9.80
N GLN A 391 -20.20 -30.40 10.21
CA GLN A 391 -18.84 -29.95 10.50
C GLN A 391 -18.23 -30.71 11.67
N ALA A 392 -18.95 -30.85 12.78
CA ALA A 392 -18.49 -31.57 13.95
C ALA A 392 -18.16 -33.04 13.63
N LYS A 393 -18.99 -33.68 12.78
CA LYS A 393 -18.74 -35.05 12.31
C LYS A 393 -17.45 -35.15 11.48
N ARG A 394 -17.28 -34.29 10.47
CA ARG A 394 -16.03 -34.26 9.67
C ARG A 394 -14.79 -33.98 10.51
N LEU A 395 -14.89 -33.03 11.44
CA LEU A 395 -13.79 -32.70 12.36
C LEU A 395 -13.41 -33.89 13.24
N ARG A 396 -14.39 -34.66 13.75
CA ARG A 396 -14.11 -35.89 14.50
C ARG A 396 -13.44 -36.97 13.64
N GLU A 397 -13.89 -37.14 12.40
CA GLU A 397 -13.29 -38.09 11.46
C GLU A 397 -11.84 -37.72 11.10
N HIS A 398 -11.55 -36.43 10.94
CA HIS A 398 -10.22 -35.94 10.56
C HIS A 398 -9.31 -35.65 11.75
N ARG A 399 -9.85 -35.58 12.97
CA ARG A 399 -9.11 -35.31 14.22
C ARG A 399 -7.86 -36.19 14.37
N PRO A 400 -7.89 -37.52 14.17
CA PRO A 400 -6.70 -38.35 14.31
C PRO A 400 -5.59 -37.99 13.32
N ARG A 401 -5.96 -37.61 12.08
CA ARG A 401 -5.01 -37.18 11.04
C ARG A 401 -4.41 -35.81 11.36
N LEU A 402 -5.21 -34.89 11.89
CA LEU A 402 -4.76 -33.55 12.29
C LEU A 402 -3.92 -33.57 13.58
N GLN A 403 -4.16 -34.53 14.47
CA GLN A 403 -3.38 -34.71 15.70
C GLN A 403 -1.99 -35.29 15.44
N ARG A 404 -1.82 -36.21 14.48
CA ARG A 404 -0.52 -36.87 14.20
C ARG A 404 0.67 -35.90 14.03
N PRO A 405 0.60 -34.83 13.20
CA PRO A 405 1.71 -33.88 13.07
C PRO A 405 1.99 -33.12 14.38
N VAL A 406 0.92 -32.76 15.10
CA VAL A 406 1.03 -32.04 16.39
C VAL A 406 1.65 -32.94 17.45
N GLU A 407 1.25 -34.21 17.52
CA GLU A 407 1.79 -35.21 18.43
C GLU A 407 3.24 -35.56 18.10
N ARG A 408 3.60 -35.60 16.81
CA ARG A 408 4.97 -35.84 16.36
C ARG A 408 5.93 -34.74 16.84
N HIS A 409 5.51 -33.48 16.75
CA HIS A 409 6.30 -32.34 17.21
C HIS A 409 6.15 -32.02 18.70
N LYS A 410 5.21 -32.69 19.40
CA LYS A 410 4.96 -32.46 20.81
C LYS A 410 6.19 -32.76 21.67
N GLY A 411 6.89 -33.86 21.37
CA GLY A 411 8.15 -34.21 22.03
C GLY A 411 9.20 -33.11 21.89
N ASP A 412 9.42 -32.61 20.66
CA ASP A 412 10.38 -31.54 20.40
C ASP A 412 10.01 -30.23 21.13
N THR A 413 8.72 -29.88 21.16
CA THR A 413 8.27 -28.68 21.89
C THR A 413 8.39 -28.83 23.40
N ASP A 414 8.12 -30.01 23.95
CA ASP A 414 8.25 -30.28 25.38
C ASP A 414 9.72 -30.28 25.80
N VAL A 415 10.62 -30.83 24.97
CA VAL A 415 12.08 -30.77 25.17
C VAL A 415 12.59 -29.33 25.09
N LEU A 416 12.19 -28.56 24.07
CA LEU A 416 12.58 -27.16 23.93
C LEU A 416 12.07 -26.32 25.11
N LYS A 417 10.83 -26.54 25.54
CA LYS A 417 10.25 -25.87 26.70
C LYS A 417 11.04 -26.19 27.97
N ALA A 418 11.33 -27.46 28.23
CA ALA A 418 12.14 -27.87 29.38
C ALA A 418 13.55 -27.27 29.34
N HIS A 419 14.18 -27.22 28.15
CA HIS A 419 15.49 -26.59 27.98
C HIS A 419 15.45 -25.08 28.31
N VAL A 420 14.46 -24.36 27.78
CA VAL A 420 14.27 -22.92 28.06
C VAL A 420 13.96 -22.67 29.53
N GLU A 421 13.12 -23.49 30.16
CA GLU A 421 12.81 -23.40 31.59
C GLU A 421 14.05 -23.63 32.45
N ASN A 422 14.87 -24.63 32.12
CA ASN A 422 16.14 -24.90 32.81
C ASN A 422 17.13 -23.74 32.64
N GLN A 423 17.29 -23.20 31.43
CA GLN A 423 18.17 -22.06 31.16
C GLN A 423 17.68 -20.79 31.89
N ALA A 424 16.37 -20.56 31.95
CA ALA A 424 15.80 -19.45 32.70
C ALA A 424 15.99 -19.59 34.21
N LEU A 425 15.93 -20.83 34.73
CA LEU A 425 16.22 -21.11 36.13
C LEU A 425 17.70 -20.87 36.46
N ASP A 426 18.61 -21.33 35.59
CA ASP A 426 20.06 -21.13 35.76
C ASP A 426 20.43 -19.64 35.79
N LEU A 427 19.85 -18.86 34.86
CA LEU A 427 20.01 -17.40 34.85
C LEU A 427 19.47 -16.72 36.12
N ARG A 428 18.36 -17.22 36.69
CA ARG A 428 17.84 -16.71 37.97
C ARG A 428 18.79 -17.02 39.11
N LEU A 429 19.29 -18.25 39.19
CA LEU A 429 20.24 -18.67 40.22
C LEU A 429 21.55 -17.87 40.14
N ASP A 430 22.05 -17.60 38.94
CA ASP A 430 23.22 -16.75 38.75
C ASP A 430 22.94 -15.30 39.14
N ASN A 431 21.75 -14.77 38.83
CA ASN A 431 21.37 -13.42 39.27
C ASN A 431 21.28 -13.34 40.81
N ASP A 432 20.67 -14.33 41.47
CA ASP A 432 20.59 -14.39 42.93
C ASP A 432 21.99 -14.50 43.57
N ARG A 433 22.91 -15.26 42.95
CA ARG A 433 24.32 -15.36 43.39
C ARG A 433 25.05 -14.02 43.24
N ILE A 434 24.86 -13.34 42.12
CA ILE A 434 25.45 -12.02 41.88
C ILE A 434 24.90 -11.03 42.90
N GLU A 435 23.59 -11.00 43.13
CA GLU A 435 22.96 -10.14 44.15
C GLU A 435 23.50 -10.44 45.55
N ALA A 436 23.61 -11.70 45.96
CA ALA A 436 24.18 -12.07 47.25
C ALA A 436 25.65 -11.63 47.38
N GLN A 437 26.44 -11.76 46.32
CA GLN A 437 27.83 -11.31 46.30
C GLN A 437 27.94 -9.78 46.40
N TRP A 438 27.06 -9.05 45.72
CA TRP A 438 26.99 -7.58 45.79
C TRP A 438 26.56 -7.10 47.17
N ASN A 439 25.55 -7.74 47.77
CA ASN A 439 25.09 -7.41 49.12
C ASN A 439 26.21 -7.66 50.14
N GLY A 440 26.92 -8.79 50.07
CA GLY A 440 28.05 -9.05 50.95
C GLY A 440 29.21 -8.07 50.77
N LYS A 441 29.47 -7.60 49.53
CA LYS A 441 30.44 -6.53 49.29
C LYS A 441 29.97 -5.18 49.83
N ALA A 442 28.68 -4.86 49.70
CA ALA A 442 28.09 -3.63 50.21
C ALA A 442 28.19 -3.58 51.75
N GLU A 443 27.81 -4.66 52.44
CA GLU A 443 27.96 -4.79 53.89
C GLU A 443 29.42 -4.63 54.35
N ALA A 444 30.37 -5.25 53.62
CA ALA A 444 31.79 -5.10 53.93
C ALA A 444 32.30 -3.66 53.73
N ILE A 445 31.76 -2.92 52.77
CA ILE A 445 32.08 -1.50 52.55
C ILE A 445 31.47 -0.64 53.66
N GLU A 446 30.21 -0.87 54.05
CA GLU A 446 29.55 -0.15 55.14
C GLU A 446 30.30 -0.34 56.47
N MET A 447 30.72 -1.57 56.78
CA MET A 447 31.53 -1.85 57.97
C MET A 447 32.88 -1.10 57.96
N ARG A 448 33.52 -0.97 56.78
CA ARG A 448 34.74 -0.17 56.63
C ARG A 448 34.47 1.32 56.83
N GLN A 449 33.37 1.84 56.31
CA GLN A 449 32.98 3.24 56.52
C GLN A 449 32.75 3.54 57.99
N LEU A 450 31.98 2.71 58.70
CA LEU A 450 31.75 2.86 60.15
C LEU A 450 33.05 2.83 60.96
N ASN A 451 33.99 1.95 60.62
CA ASN A 451 35.29 1.91 61.27
C ASN A 451 36.12 3.18 61.01
N ILE A 452 36.10 3.70 59.78
CA ILE A 452 36.77 4.97 59.43
C ILE A 452 36.14 6.15 60.18
N GLU A 453 34.80 6.21 60.27
CA GLU A 453 34.10 7.25 61.04
C GLU A 453 34.45 7.20 62.53
N GLN A 454 34.54 6.00 63.11
CA GLN A 454 35.03 5.83 64.49
C GLN A 454 36.46 6.34 64.64
N GLN A 455 37.38 6.01 63.73
CA GLN A 455 38.75 6.52 63.79
C GLN A 455 38.82 8.04 63.65
N LEU A 456 38.03 8.63 62.75
CA LEU A 456 37.93 10.08 62.59
C LEU A 456 37.43 10.74 63.88
N SER A 457 36.36 10.23 64.49
CA SER A 457 35.83 10.78 65.75
C SER A 457 36.84 10.69 66.91
N GLN A 458 37.60 9.59 67.00
CA GLN A 458 38.68 9.47 67.98
C GLN A 458 39.78 10.50 67.74
N MET A 459 40.19 10.71 66.48
CA MET A 459 41.19 11.70 66.12
C MET A 459 40.71 13.15 66.34
N THR A 460 39.43 13.44 66.09
CA THR A 460 38.85 14.75 66.43
C THR A 460 38.86 14.99 67.94
N ASN A 461 38.55 13.97 68.74
CA ASN A 461 38.61 14.06 70.19
C ASN A 461 40.04 14.31 70.70
N THR A 462 41.05 13.64 70.16
CA THR A 462 42.46 13.88 70.54
C THR A 462 42.95 15.25 70.10
N LEU A 463 42.58 15.72 68.90
CA LEU A 463 42.88 17.09 68.45
C LEU A 463 42.23 18.14 69.37
N ASN A 464 40.97 17.95 69.77
CA ASN A 464 40.31 18.83 70.72
C ASN A 464 41.02 18.86 72.08
N GLN A 465 41.52 17.72 72.57
CA GLN A 465 42.33 17.66 73.79
C GLN A 465 43.66 18.41 73.65
N ILE A 466 44.37 18.23 72.52
CA ILE A 466 45.62 18.95 72.24
C ILE A 466 45.35 20.47 72.14
N GLN A 467 44.28 20.88 71.47
CA GLN A 467 43.91 22.28 71.35
C GLN A 467 43.56 22.89 72.71
N GLN A 468 42.85 22.16 73.58
CA GLN A 468 42.63 22.57 74.96
C GLN A 468 43.94 22.69 75.77
N GLN A 469 44.90 21.78 75.58
CA GLN A 469 46.21 21.86 76.22
C GLN A 469 47.00 23.09 75.73
N ILE A 470 47.03 23.36 74.42
CA ILE A 470 47.67 24.54 73.84
C ILE A 470 47.01 25.82 74.36
N GLN A 471 45.68 25.87 74.46
CA GLN A 471 44.97 27.01 75.01
C GLN A 471 45.35 27.26 76.47
N ARG A 472 45.39 26.22 77.31
CA ARG A 472 45.84 26.32 78.72
C ARG A 472 47.29 26.79 78.84
N LEU A 473 48.19 26.32 77.97
CA LEU A 473 49.59 26.75 77.94
C LEU A 473 49.72 28.21 77.47
N SER A 474 48.92 28.64 76.49
CA SER A 474 48.87 30.03 76.02
C SER A 474 48.31 30.98 77.08
N ASP A 475 47.32 30.55 77.85
CA ASP A 475 46.73 31.34 78.94
C ASP A 475 47.72 31.46 80.11
N SER A 476 48.45 30.37 80.45
CA SER A 476 49.52 30.37 81.46
C SER A 476 50.77 31.17 81.07
N ALA A 477 51.01 31.43 79.78
CA ALA A 477 52.13 32.25 79.31
C ALA A 477 51.80 33.75 79.21
N ARG A 478 50.54 34.14 79.45
CA ARG A 478 50.08 35.54 79.45
C ARG A 478 49.97 36.13 80.87
N GLU A 479 50.04 35.30 81.91
CA GLU A 479 50.26 35.71 83.31
C GLU A 479 51.75 35.72 83.63
#